data_AF-A0A350JLM2-F1
#
_entry.id   AF-A0A350JLM2-F1
#
_cell.length_a   1.000
_cell.length_b   1.000
_cell.length_c   1.000
_cell.angle_alpha   90.00
_cell.angle_beta   90.00
_cell.angle_gamma   90.00
#
_symmetry.space_group_name_H-M   'P 1'
#
loop_
_entity.id
_entity.type
_entity.pdbx_description
1 polymer ?
#
loop_
_entity_poly.entity_id
_entity_poly.type
_entity_poly.pdbx_seq_one_letter_code
_entity_poly.pdbx_strand_id
1 'polypeptide(L)'
;MRMEMKRGIENSVLIDDSYNSDLGSLQAALDQLAVQKADGQLVILTDMYQNLASDHLYKEISEQLNASKIDHLVLIGPEIGKFQGLFKQNRIDHFEDVEAYLSVINPVDFRNKAVLVKGARAFRLEKLVHRLQAQQHETVLEVDLHKLGKNLEYFRGKIKNETLIMVMVKAFSYGSGGYEIANFLQTQNIDYLSVAYADEGVALRKRGIRLPI
;
A
#
# COMPACT_ATOMS: atom_id res chain seq x y z
N MET A 1 11.26 -5.50 -16.58
CA MET A 1 11.34 -4.68 -15.35
C MET A 1 12.39 -5.30 -14.44
N ARG A 2 13.04 -4.50 -13.57
CA ARG A 2 13.98 -4.99 -12.56
C ARG A 2 13.20 -5.27 -11.26
N MET A 3 13.78 -6.11 -10.39
CA MET A 3 13.28 -6.37 -9.04
C MET A 3 12.98 -5.06 -8.29
N GLU A 4 11.81 -4.96 -7.68
CA GLU A 4 11.33 -3.76 -6.98
C GLU A 4 10.94 -4.10 -5.53
N MET A 5 11.29 -3.22 -4.58
CA MET A 5 10.83 -3.35 -3.20
C MET A 5 9.63 -2.43 -2.93
N LYS A 6 8.57 -3.00 -2.37
CA LYS A 6 7.31 -2.30 -2.06
C LYS A 6 6.92 -2.55 -0.60
N ARG A 7 6.13 -1.64 -0.03
CA ARG A 7 5.47 -1.89 1.27
C ARG A 7 4.23 -2.76 1.04
N GLY A 8 4.10 -3.83 1.83
CA GLY A 8 2.97 -4.75 1.78
C GLY A 8 1.99 -4.58 2.95
N ILE A 9 0.87 -5.30 2.88
CA ILE A 9 -0.13 -5.42 3.94
C ILE A 9 0.49 -5.96 5.24
N GLU A 10 -0.16 -5.70 6.37
CA GLU A 10 0.27 -6.19 7.70
C GLU A 10 1.76 -5.89 8.03
N ASN A 11 2.26 -4.73 7.62
CA ASN A 11 3.65 -4.31 7.84
C ASN A 11 4.69 -5.27 7.22
N SER A 12 4.33 -5.90 6.09
CA SER A 12 5.26 -6.70 5.30
C SER A 12 6.10 -5.86 4.34
N VAL A 13 7.22 -6.43 3.91
CA VAL A 13 8.01 -5.94 2.78
C VAL A 13 7.80 -6.89 1.61
N LEU A 14 7.44 -6.36 0.45
CA LEU A 14 7.30 -7.14 -0.78
C LEU A 14 8.51 -6.91 -1.67
N ILE A 15 9.11 -7.99 -2.16
CA ILE A 15 10.11 -8.00 -3.21
C ILE A 15 9.42 -8.54 -4.45
N ASP A 16 9.11 -7.66 -5.38
CA ASP A 16 8.45 -7.97 -6.64
C ASP A 16 9.49 -8.28 -7.72
N ASP A 17 9.58 -9.56 -8.09
CA ASP A 17 10.36 -10.06 -9.22
C ASP A 17 9.48 -10.91 -10.16
N SER A 18 8.24 -10.48 -10.35
CA SER A 18 7.21 -11.15 -11.16
C SER A 18 7.49 -11.21 -12.66
N TYR A 19 8.54 -10.52 -13.14
CA TYR A 19 8.79 -10.33 -14.58
C TYR A 19 9.91 -11.21 -15.12
N ASN A 20 10.84 -11.67 -14.27
CA ASN A 20 11.97 -12.51 -14.69
C ASN A 20 11.90 -13.90 -14.04
N SER A 21 11.95 -14.96 -14.85
CA SER A 21 11.94 -16.36 -14.41
C SER A 21 13.26 -17.09 -14.67
N ASP A 22 14.39 -16.39 -14.74
CA ASP A 22 15.72 -17.00 -14.90
C ASP A 22 16.25 -17.56 -13.57
N LEU A 23 16.95 -18.70 -13.60
CA LEU A 23 17.49 -19.37 -12.41
C LEU A 23 18.50 -18.49 -11.66
N GLY A 24 19.39 -17.81 -12.39
CA GLY A 24 20.35 -16.87 -11.79
C GLY A 24 19.69 -15.68 -11.11
N SER A 25 18.47 -15.31 -11.53
CA SER A 25 17.71 -14.23 -10.88
C SER A 25 17.00 -14.69 -9.61
N LEU A 26 16.73 -15.99 -9.44
CA LEU A 26 16.15 -16.54 -8.20
C LEU A 26 17.13 -16.40 -7.04
N GLN A 27 18.40 -16.80 -7.22
CA GLN A 27 19.41 -16.66 -6.17
C GLN A 27 19.57 -15.19 -5.72
N ALA A 28 19.66 -14.25 -6.67
CA ALA A 28 19.76 -12.83 -6.36
C ALA A 28 18.53 -12.31 -5.58
N ALA A 29 17.34 -12.81 -5.88
CA ALA A 29 16.12 -12.46 -5.17
C ALA A 29 16.08 -13.04 -3.74
N LEU A 30 16.56 -14.27 -3.57
CA LEU A 30 16.71 -14.91 -2.27
C LEU A 30 17.76 -14.19 -1.40
N ASP A 31 18.87 -13.75 -1.99
CA ASP A 31 19.88 -12.96 -1.27
C ASP A 31 19.30 -11.61 -0.79
N GLN A 32 18.47 -10.96 -1.62
CA GLN A 32 17.77 -9.73 -1.21
C GLN A 32 16.75 -9.98 -0.11
N LEU A 33 16.02 -11.10 -0.18
CA LEU A 33 15.08 -11.53 0.86
C LEU A 33 15.81 -11.79 2.20
N ALA A 34 16.99 -12.42 2.14
CA ALA A 34 17.79 -12.77 3.30
C ALA A 34 18.25 -11.57 4.14
N VAL A 35 18.48 -10.42 3.49
CA VAL A 35 18.94 -9.19 4.15
C VAL A 35 17.79 -8.41 4.82
N GLN A 36 16.53 -8.74 4.50
CA GLN A 36 15.38 -8.02 5.08
C GLN A 36 15.23 -8.32 6.58
N LYS A 37 15.11 -7.26 7.38
CA LYS A 37 14.78 -7.36 8.79
C LYS A 37 13.28 -7.58 8.95
N ALA A 38 12.89 -8.85 9.08
CA ALA A 38 11.50 -9.28 9.23
C ALA A 38 11.42 -10.44 10.23
N ASP A 39 10.21 -10.69 10.76
CA ASP A 39 9.95 -11.77 11.72
C ASP A 39 9.97 -13.16 11.04
N GLY A 40 9.81 -13.19 9.72
CA GLY A 40 9.92 -14.41 8.90
C GLY A 40 9.97 -14.10 7.40
N GLN A 41 10.30 -15.13 6.62
CA GLN A 41 10.43 -15.07 5.17
C GLN A 41 9.37 -15.93 4.49
N LEU A 42 8.68 -15.33 3.52
CA LEU A 42 7.69 -15.98 2.67
C LEU A 42 8.15 -15.89 1.23
N VAL A 43 8.12 -17.00 0.50
CA VAL A 43 8.37 -17.03 -0.95
C VAL A 43 7.13 -17.51 -1.66
N ILE A 44 6.69 -16.76 -2.66
CA ILE A 44 5.63 -17.14 -3.59
C ILE A 44 6.28 -17.38 -4.94
N LEU A 45 6.25 -18.63 -5.41
CA LEU A 45 6.87 -19.06 -6.65
C LEU A 45 5.85 -19.72 -7.56
N THR A 46 5.80 -19.31 -8.83
CA THR A 46 4.98 -19.99 -9.83
C THR A 46 5.77 -21.04 -10.60
N ASP A 47 5.11 -21.76 -11.52
CA ASP A 47 5.83 -22.47 -12.57
C ASP A 47 6.80 -21.53 -13.30
N MET A 48 7.96 -22.08 -13.63
CA MET A 48 9.01 -21.41 -14.40
C MET A 48 9.28 -22.20 -15.67
N TYR A 49 9.47 -21.49 -16.78
CA TYR A 49 9.74 -22.10 -18.08
C TYR A 49 11.15 -21.73 -18.53
N GLN A 50 12.00 -22.74 -18.72
CA GLN A 50 13.37 -22.58 -19.23
C GLN A 50 13.69 -23.67 -20.24
N ASN A 51 14.79 -23.50 -20.97
CA ASN A 51 15.31 -24.49 -21.93
C ASN A 51 15.97 -25.71 -21.24
N LEU A 52 15.43 -26.13 -20.10
CA LEU A 52 15.89 -27.25 -19.28
C LEU A 52 14.72 -28.22 -19.11
N ALA A 53 15.02 -29.50 -18.90
CA ALA A 53 13.99 -30.46 -18.51
C ALA A 53 13.44 -30.09 -17.12
N SER A 54 12.12 -30.21 -16.93
CA SER A 54 11.43 -29.82 -15.70
C SER A 54 12.08 -30.43 -14.44
N ASP A 55 12.45 -31.71 -14.48
CA ASP A 55 13.09 -32.40 -13.35
C ASP A 55 14.39 -31.72 -12.91
N HIS A 56 15.25 -31.34 -13.86
CA HIS A 56 16.50 -30.65 -13.57
C HIS A 56 16.24 -29.24 -13.05
N LEU A 57 15.32 -28.51 -13.69
CA LEU A 57 14.95 -27.16 -13.31
C LEU A 57 14.45 -27.09 -11.86
N TYR A 58 13.46 -27.91 -11.51
CA TYR A 58 12.85 -27.88 -10.17
C TYR A 58 13.78 -28.48 -9.10
N LYS A 59 14.70 -29.37 -9.47
CA LYS A 59 15.77 -29.81 -8.58
C LYS A 59 16.68 -28.65 -8.19
N GLU A 60 17.16 -27.86 -9.16
CA GLU A 60 18.01 -26.69 -8.87
C GLU A 60 17.26 -25.62 -8.07
N ILE A 61 15.99 -25.34 -8.40
CA ILE A 61 15.14 -24.42 -7.63
C ILE A 61 15.01 -24.91 -6.18
N SER A 62 14.76 -26.20 -5.98
CA SER A 62 14.63 -26.78 -4.65
C SER A 62 15.94 -26.68 -3.85
N GLU A 63 17.10 -26.86 -4.49
CA GLU A 63 18.41 -26.73 -3.84
C GLU A 63 18.62 -25.29 -3.34
N GLN A 64 18.31 -24.28 -4.16
CA GLN A 64 18.41 -22.86 -3.77
C GLN A 64 17.44 -22.49 -2.63
N LEU A 65 16.17 -22.92 -2.71
CA LEU A 65 15.17 -22.62 -1.69
C LEU A 65 15.45 -23.37 -0.38
N ASN A 66 15.91 -24.63 -0.44
CA ASN A 66 16.23 -25.42 0.75
C ASN A 66 17.50 -24.93 1.46
N ALA A 67 18.43 -24.32 0.72
CA ALA A 67 19.59 -23.64 1.30
C ALA A 67 19.23 -22.29 1.95
N SER A 68 18.06 -21.74 1.64
CA SER A 68 17.59 -20.44 2.12
C SER A 68 16.70 -20.59 3.36
N LYS A 69 16.73 -19.59 4.25
CA LYS A 69 15.96 -19.62 5.50
C LYS A 69 14.52 -19.14 5.27
N ILE A 70 13.72 -19.94 4.58
CA ILE A 70 12.33 -19.62 4.25
C ILE A 70 11.38 -20.33 5.22
N ASP A 71 10.52 -19.57 5.90
CA ASP A 71 9.56 -20.11 6.84
C ASP A 71 8.32 -20.66 6.14
N HIS A 72 7.91 -20.00 5.06
CA HIS A 72 6.69 -20.30 4.33
C HIS A 72 6.92 -20.22 2.82
N LEU A 73 6.70 -21.33 2.13
CA LEU A 73 6.76 -21.42 0.68
C LEU A 73 5.35 -21.62 0.10
N VAL A 74 4.98 -20.80 -0.87
CA VAL A 74 3.74 -20.92 -1.63
C VAL A 74 4.11 -21.24 -3.08
N LEU A 75 3.64 -22.38 -3.57
CA LEU A 75 3.88 -22.89 -4.92
C LEU A 75 2.60 -22.71 -5.75
N ILE A 76 2.70 -22.09 -6.92
CA ILE A 76 1.53 -21.82 -7.77
C ILE A 76 1.76 -22.35 -9.18
N GLY A 77 1.02 -23.40 -9.56
CA GLY A 77 1.06 -23.95 -10.90
C GLY A 77 1.05 -25.47 -10.94
N PRO A 78 0.62 -26.05 -12.07
CA PRO A 78 0.54 -27.50 -12.24
C PRO A 78 1.90 -28.19 -12.30
N GLU A 79 2.94 -27.56 -12.86
CA GLU A 79 4.24 -28.21 -13.01
C GLU A 79 5.00 -28.25 -11.67
N ILE A 80 5.12 -27.12 -10.99
CA ILE A 80 5.82 -27.00 -9.70
C ILE A 80 5.18 -27.88 -8.61
N GLY A 81 3.86 -28.06 -8.67
CA GLY A 81 3.12 -28.94 -7.76
C GLY A 81 3.58 -30.40 -7.82
N LYS A 82 3.97 -30.90 -8.99
CA LYS A 82 4.50 -32.28 -9.15
C LYS A 82 5.79 -32.49 -8.37
N PHE A 83 6.55 -31.42 -8.14
CA PHE A 83 7.84 -31.43 -7.46
C PHE A 83 7.76 -30.96 -6.00
N GLN A 84 6.55 -30.84 -5.43
CA GLN A 84 6.35 -30.37 -4.06
C GLN A 84 7.23 -31.14 -3.03
N GLY A 85 7.44 -32.45 -3.26
CA GLY A 85 8.26 -33.31 -2.39
C GLY A 85 9.76 -32.99 -2.36
N LEU A 86 10.27 -32.12 -3.24
CA LEU A 86 11.66 -31.68 -3.23
C LEU A 86 11.92 -30.55 -2.22
N PHE A 87 10.87 -29.82 -1.83
CA PHE A 87 10.94 -28.66 -0.95
C PHE A 87 10.84 -29.07 0.52
N LYS A 88 11.60 -28.41 1.40
CA LYS A 88 11.78 -28.79 2.81
C LYS A 88 11.49 -27.67 3.81
N GLN A 89 10.79 -26.62 3.38
CA GLN A 89 10.41 -25.49 4.24
C GLN A 89 9.38 -25.93 5.29
N ASN A 90 9.31 -25.20 6.40
CA ASN A 90 8.45 -25.54 7.54
C ASN A 90 6.96 -25.58 7.17
N ARG A 91 6.54 -24.65 6.29
CA ARG A 91 5.20 -24.60 5.72
C ARG A 91 5.30 -24.49 4.21
N ILE A 92 4.60 -25.38 3.51
CA ILE A 92 4.53 -25.42 2.04
C ILE A 92 3.06 -25.52 1.65
N ASP A 93 2.55 -24.49 0.97
CA ASP A 93 1.20 -24.48 0.40
C ASP A 93 1.29 -24.55 -1.13
N HIS A 94 0.40 -25.31 -1.78
CA HIS A 94 0.34 -25.44 -3.24
C HIS A 94 -1.04 -25.04 -3.77
N PHE A 95 -1.05 -24.37 -4.92
CA PHE A 95 -2.24 -23.93 -5.64
C PHE A 95 -2.09 -24.20 -7.13
N GLU A 96 -3.19 -24.54 -7.81
CA GLU A 96 -3.19 -24.77 -9.26
C GLU A 96 -2.92 -23.49 -10.05
N ASP A 97 -3.45 -22.35 -9.59
CA ASP A 97 -3.28 -21.04 -10.22
C ASP A 97 -3.33 -19.87 -9.22
N VAL A 98 -3.07 -18.67 -9.72
CA VAL A 98 -3.03 -17.43 -8.92
C VAL A 98 -4.40 -17.05 -8.37
N GLU A 99 -5.49 -17.33 -9.08
CA GLU A 99 -6.85 -16.99 -8.64
C GLU A 99 -7.29 -17.88 -7.47
N ALA A 100 -6.95 -19.17 -7.52
CA ALA A 100 -7.15 -20.12 -6.44
C ALA A 100 -6.44 -19.63 -5.17
N TYR A 101 -5.19 -19.19 -5.29
CA TYR A 101 -4.46 -18.61 -4.16
C TYR A 101 -5.11 -17.30 -3.67
N LEU A 102 -5.41 -16.37 -4.57
CA LEU A 102 -6.02 -15.07 -4.24
C LEU A 102 -7.33 -15.23 -3.44
N SER A 103 -8.10 -16.29 -3.71
CA SER A 103 -9.38 -16.56 -3.04
C SER A 103 -9.24 -16.96 -1.56
N VAL A 104 -8.06 -17.47 -1.16
CA VAL A 104 -7.81 -17.99 0.20
C VAL A 104 -6.76 -17.18 0.97
N ILE A 105 -6.19 -16.14 0.36
CA ILE A 105 -5.19 -15.29 1.00
C ILE A 105 -5.71 -14.75 2.34
N ASN A 106 -4.98 -15.08 3.41
CA ASN A 106 -5.18 -14.51 4.72
C ASN A 106 -4.13 -13.42 4.97
N PRO A 107 -4.52 -12.14 5.12
CA PRO A 107 -3.57 -11.05 5.40
C PRO A 107 -2.63 -11.34 6.56
N VAL A 108 -3.11 -12.02 7.61
CA VAL A 108 -2.31 -12.32 8.82
C VAL A 108 -1.08 -13.17 8.50
N ASP A 109 -1.10 -14.00 7.45
CA ASP A 109 0.05 -14.81 7.04
C ASP A 109 1.24 -13.96 6.60
N PHE A 110 1.04 -12.67 6.28
CA PHE A 110 2.07 -11.75 5.82
C PHE A 110 2.63 -10.86 6.94
N ARG A 111 2.04 -10.89 8.14
CA ARG A 111 2.36 -9.92 9.19
C ARG A 111 3.85 -9.89 9.55
N ASN A 112 4.45 -8.69 9.45
CA ASN A 112 5.87 -8.44 9.69
C ASN A 112 6.84 -9.34 8.90
N LYS A 113 6.41 -9.94 7.78
CA LYS A 113 7.25 -10.81 6.96
C LYS A 113 7.89 -10.07 5.80
N ALA A 114 9.02 -10.60 5.34
CA ALA A 114 9.55 -10.29 4.03
C ALA A 114 9.01 -11.31 3.02
N VAL A 115 8.48 -10.83 1.90
CA VAL A 115 7.73 -11.64 0.94
C VAL A 115 8.36 -11.48 -0.42
N LEU A 116 8.89 -12.56 -0.99
CA LEU A 116 9.34 -12.58 -2.38
C LEU A 116 8.22 -13.11 -3.27
N VAL A 117 7.90 -12.38 -4.34
CA VAL A 117 6.97 -12.81 -5.39
C VAL A 117 7.76 -12.97 -6.68
N LYS A 118 7.87 -14.21 -7.17
CA LYS A 118 8.64 -14.52 -8.37
C LYS A 118 7.91 -15.56 -9.23
N GLY A 119 8.04 -15.45 -10.55
CA GLY A 119 7.38 -16.41 -11.44
C GLY A 119 7.44 -16.05 -12.92
N ALA A 120 6.86 -16.93 -13.74
CA ALA A 120 6.74 -16.71 -15.18
C ALA A 120 5.61 -15.69 -15.48
N ARG A 121 5.85 -14.84 -16.48
CA ARG A 121 4.92 -13.79 -16.93
C ARG A 121 3.51 -14.31 -17.27
N ALA A 122 3.39 -15.57 -17.69
CA ALA A 122 2.11 -16.20 -18.00
C ALA A 122 1.12 -16.20 -16.81
N PHE A 123 1.62 -16.20 -15.58
CA PHE A 123 0.81 -16.21 -14.36
C PHE A 123 0.27 -14.83 -13.97
N ARG A 124 0.72 -13.75 -14.62
CA ARG A 124 0.24 -12.37 -14.39
C ARG A 124 0.17 -11.99 -12.90
N LEU A 125 1.31 -12.14 -12.22
CA LEU A 125 1.45 -11.89 -10.79
C LEU A 125 1.24 -10.42 -10.41
N GLU A 126 1.06 -9.49 -11.36
CA GLU A 126 0.78 -8.09 -11.09
C GLU A 126 -0.49 -7.92 -10.22
N LYS A 127 -1.51 -8.77 -10.44
CA LYS A 127 -2.72 -8.78 -9.60
C LYS A 127 -2.42 -9.18 -8.15
N LEU A 128 -1.57 -10.19 -7.97
CA LEU A 128 -1.17 -10.68 -6.66
C LEU A 128 -0.36 -9.63 -5.91
N VAL A 129 0.66 -9.07 -6.55
CA VAL A 129 1.46 -7.99 -5.99
C VAL A 129 0.57 -6.81 -5.60
N HIS A 130 -0.34 -6.38 -6.48
CA HIS A 130 -1.28 -5.30 -6.16
C HIS A 130 -2.19 -5.63 -4.97
N ARG A 131 -2.64 -6.87 -4.83
CA ARG A 131 -3.48 -7.31 -3.69
C ARG A 131 -2.73 -7.32 -2.36
N LEU A 132 -1.42 -7.59 -2.40
CA LEU A 132 -0.55 -7.65 -1.24
C LEU A 132 0.09 -6.30 -0.91
N GLN A 133 0.15 -5.36 -1.85
CA GLN A 133 0.72 -4.04 -1.63
C GLN A 133 -0.12 -3.27 -0.60
N ALA A 134 0.55 -2.57 0.32
CA ALA A 134 -0.12 -1.68 1.25
C ALA A 134 -0.87 -0.61 0.46
N GLN A 135 -2.15 -0.38 0.78
CA GLN A 135 -2.87 0.79 0.27
C GLN A 135 -2.26 2.05 0.88
N GLN A 136 -1.26 2.61 0.21
CA GLN A 136 -0.78 3.94 0.54
C GLN A 136 -1.78 4.93 -0.05
N HIS A 137 -2.54 5.62 0.82
CA HIS A 137 -3.25 6.83 0.42
C HIS A 137 -2.20 7.91 0.16
N GLU A 138 -1.54 7.87 -1.00
CA GLU A 138 -0.40 8.74 -1.34
C GLU A 138 -0.77 10.22 -1.52
N THR A 139 -2.07 10.57 -1.55
CA THR A 139 -2.48 11.98 -1.64
C THR A 139 -2.65 12.57 -0.24
N VAL A 140 -1.58 13.15 0.29
CA VAL A 140 -1.62 13.96 1.51
C VAL A 140 -1.75 15.43 1.14
N LEU A 141 -2.78 16.11 1.64
CA LEU A 141 -2.95 17.57 1.56
C LEU A 141 -2.73 18.16 2.95
N GLU A 142 -1.67 18.96 3.10
CA GLU A 142 -1.42 19.68 4.35
C GLU A 142 -1.95 21.12 4.26
N VAL A 143 -2.70 21.53 5.29
CA VAL A 143 -3.22 22.90 5.44
C VAL A 143 -2.56 23.54 6.65
N ASP A 144 -1.77 24.59 6.41
CA ASP A 144 -1.11 25.37 7.46
C ASP A 144 -2.02 26.53 7.91
N LEU A 145 -2.61 26.39 9.10
CA LEU A 145 -3.50 27.40 9.68
C LEU A 145 -2.79 28.72 10.00
N HIS A 146 -1.48 28.70 10.28
CA HIS A 146 -0.72 29.93 10.53
C HIS A 146 -0.60 30.76 9.26
N LYS A 147 -0.32 30.11 8.12
CA LYS A 147 -0.31 30.79 6.81
C LYS A 147 -1.70 31.28 6.42
N LEU A 148 -2.75 30.53 6.75
CA LEU A 148 -4.13 30.97 6.53
C LEU A 148 -4.45 32.27 7.30
N GLY A 149 -4.01 32.38 8.56
CA GLY A 149 -4.15 33.60 9.36
C GLY A 149 -3.43 34.81 8.73
N LYS A 150 -2.18 34.61 8.30
CA LYS A 150 -1.41 35.67 7.60
C LYS A 150 -2.09 36.15 6.31
N ASN A 151 -2.67 35.23 5.55
CA ASN A 151 -3.41 35.58 4.34
C ASN A 151 -4.65 36.44 4.67
N LEU A 152 -5.38 36.08 5.73
CA LEU A 152 -6.53 36.85 6.18
C LEU A 152 -6.12 38.28 6.61
N GLU A 153 -5.04 38.42 7.39
CA GLU A 153 -4.50 39.73 7.79
C GLU A 153 -4.07 40.56 6.58
N TYR A 154 -3.43 39.93 5.59
CA TYR A 154 -3.04 40.60 4.35
C TYR A 154 -4.24 41.21 3.64
N PHE A 155 -5.33 40.45 3.43
CA PHE A 155 -6.52 40.97 2.77
C PHE A 155 -7.26 42.01 3.63
N ARG A 156 -7.32 41.81 4.94
CA ARG A 156 -7.88 42.80 5.89
C ARG A 156 -7.13 44.14 5.80
N GLY A 157 -5.81 44.12 5.61
CA GLY A 157 -5.00 45.33 5.40
C GLY A 157 -5.18 46.02 4.04
N LYS A 158 -5.92 45.41 3.09
CA LYS A 158 -6.20 45.99 1.76
C LYS A 158 -7.58 46.63 1.67
N ILE A 159 -8.44 46.42 2.66
CA ILE A 159 -9.81 46.93 2.69
C ILE A 159 -9.97 47.97 3.80
N LYS A 160 -11.05 48.75 3.76
CA LYS A 160 -11.35 49.71 4.83
C LYS A 160 -11.76 48.94 6.10
N ASN A 161 -11.42 49.48 7.27
CA ASN A 161 -11.74 48.88 8.57
C ASN A 161 -13.24 48.61 8.82
N GLU A 162 -14.12 49.35 8.14
CA GLU A 162 -15.58 49.18 8.21
C GLU A 162 -16.12 48.08 7.28
N THR A 163 -15.26 47.45 6.48
CA THR A 163 -15.65 46.42 5.52
C THR A 163 -15.72 45.06 6.22
N LEU A 164 -16.89 44.44 6.22
CA LEU A 164 -17.09 43.10 6.79
C LEU A 164 -16.45 42.03 5.90
N ILE A 165 -15.88 41.00 6.53
CA ILE A 165 -15.21 39.87 5.88
C ILE A 165 -16.06 38.61 6.02
N MET A 166 -16.45 38.06 4.87
CA MET A 166 -17.08 36.74 4.77
C MET A 166 -16.11 35.75 4.15
N VAL A 167 -15.90 34.59 4.81
CA VAL A 167 -15.02 33.53 4.30
C VAL A 167 -15.84 32.30 3.93
N MET A 168 -15.63 31.80 2.71
CA MET A 168 -16.31 30.61 2.24
C MET A 168 -15.57 29.33 2.62
N VAL A 169 -16.24 28.46 3.35
CA VAL A 169 -15.77 27.13 3.76
C VAL A 169 -16.55 26.06 3.00
N LYS A 170 -16.33 25.97 1.68
CA LYS A 170 -17.02 25.00 0.81
C LYS A 170 -16.72 23.54 1.20
N ALA A 171 -17.72 22.67 1.06
CA ALA A 171 -17.58 21.23 0.91
C ALA A 171 -16.86 20.50 2.07
N PHE A 172 -16.93 21.00 3.31
CA PHE A 172 -16.12 20.46 4.42
C PHE A 172 -14.61 20.39 4.12
N SER A 173 -14.09 21.30 3.30
CA SER A 173 -12.74 21.20 2.74
C SER A 173 -12.54 19.92 1.89
N TYR A 174 -13.54 19.49 1.12
CA TYR A 174 -13.56 18.19 0.43
C TYR A 174 -13.41 16.98 1.37
N GLY A 175 -13.96 17.08 2.58
CA GLY A 175 -13.83 16.05 3.63
C GLY A 175 -12.53 16.12 4.44
N SER A 176 -11.67 17.12 4.20
CA SER A 176 -10.36 17.26 4.86
C SER A 176 -10.33 18.16 6.11
N GLY A 177 -11.49 18.47 6.71
CA GLY A 177 -11.55 19.16 8.00
C GLY A 177 -12.14 20.57 7.95
N GLY A 178 -13.34 20.71 7.38
CA GLY A 178 -14.06 21.99 7.33
C GLY A 178 -14.35 22.61 8.71
N TYR A 179 -14.46 21.80 9.76
CA TYR A 179 -14.67 22.31 11.13
C TYR A 179 -13.41 22.98 11.68
N GLU A 180 -12.24 22.37 11.49
CA GLU A 180 -10.97 22.85 12.01
C GLU A 180 -10.63 24.22 11.41
N ILE A 181 -10.85 24.39 10.10
CA ILE A 181 -10.70 25.68 9.41
C ILE A 181 -11.75 26.69 9.91
N ALA A 182 -13.03 26.32 9.98
CA ALA A 182 -14.09 27.23 10.44
C ALA A 182 -13.85 27.68 11.89
N ASN A 183 -13.41 26.78 12.76
CA ASN A 183 -13.10 27.07 14.16
C ASN A 183 -11.88 27.98 14.27
N PHE A 184 -10.82 27.73 13.49
CA PHE A 184 -9.68 28.62 13.41
C PHE A 184 -10.09 30.02 12.94
N LEU A 185 -10.85 30.12 11.85
CA LEU A 185 -11.29 31.42 11.32
C LEU A 185 -12.18 32.19 12.31
N GLN A 186 -13.01 31.48 13.08
CA GLN A 186 -13.76 32.07 14.19
C GLN A 186 -12.86 32.73 15.24
N THR A 187 -11.72 32.11 15.59
CA THR A 187 -10.78 32.74 16.54
C THR A 187 -10.03 33.94 15.93
N GLN A 188 -10.05 34.10 14.61
CA GLN A 188 -9.46 35.23 13.89
C GLN A 188 -10.42 36.43 13.72
N ASN A 189 -11.59 36.41 14.38
CA ASN A 189 -12.60 37.47 14.35
C ASN A 189 -13.02 37.88 12.92
N ILE A 190 -13.37 36.91 12.06
CA ILE A 190 -14.09 37.20 10.82
C ILE A 190 -15.57 37.45 11.11
N ASP A 191 -16.27 38.13 10.21
CA ASP A 191 -17.65 38.55 10.43
C ASP A 191 -18.67 37.45 10.05
N TYR A 192 -18.41 36.73 8.95
CA TYR A 192 -19.31 35.69 8.44
C TYR A 192 -18.52 34.49 7.90
N LEU A 193 -19.08 33.30 8.10
CA LEU A 193 -18.75 32.13 7.28
C LEU A 193 -19.80 31.99 6.17
N SER A 194 -19.45 31.31 5.10
CA SER A 194 -20.42 30.88 4.08
C SER A 194 -20.15 29.44 3.68
N VAL A 195 -21.22 28.69 3.45
CA VAL A 195 -21.21 27.27 3.07
C VAL A 195 -21.90 27.08 1.72
N ALA A 196 -21.69 25.92 1.08
CA ALA A 196 -22.33 25.63 -0.20
C ALA A 196 -23.82 25.23 -0.03
N TYR A 197 -24.13 24.52 1.05
CA TYR A 197 -25.46 24.00 1.35
C TYR A 197 -25.80 24.16 2.84
N ALA A 198 -27.10 24.24 3.16
CA ALA A 198 -27.56 24.52 4.53
C ALA A 198 -27.19 23.44 5.56
N ASP A 199 -27.11 22.19 5.14
CA ASP A 199 -26.69 21.04 5.95
C ASP A 199 -25.23 21.14 6.42
N GLU A 200 -24.33 21.68 5.60
CA GLU A 200 -22.95 22.01 6.00
C GLU A 200 -22.95 23.02 7.16
N GLY A 201 -23.79 24.06 7.06
CA GLY A 201 -23.97 25.06 8.12
C GLY A 201 -24.52 24.46 9.42
N VAL A 202 -25.51 23.56 9.32
CA VAL A 202 -26.04 22.81 10.46
C VAL A 202 -24.95 21.96 11.13
N ALA A 203 -24.09 21.31 10.35
CA ALA A 203 -23.00 20.50 10.89
C ALA A 203 -21.96 21.36 11.64
N LEU A 204 -21.58 22.52 11.09
CA LEU A 204 -20.69 23.48 11.76
C LEU A 204 -21.30 23.99 13.08
N ARG A 205 -22.60 24.32 13.08
CA ARG A 205 -23.34 24.73 14.29
C ARG A 205 -23.30 23.66 15.37
N LYS A 206 -23.59 22.40 15.02
CA LYS A 206 -23.56 21.27 15.95
C LYS A 206 -22.18 21.06 16.58
N ARG A 207 -21.10 21.43 15.88
CA ARG A 207 -19.72 21.33 16.37
C ARG A 207 -19.24 22.57 17.13
N GLY A 208 -20.06 23.61 17.30
CA GLY A 208 -19.76 24.75 18.18
C GLY A 208 -19.35 26.04 17.48
N ILE A 209 -19.50 26.15 16.15
CA ILE A 209 -19.33 27.42 15.44
C ILE A 209 -20.49 28.36 15.78
N ARG A 210 -20.18 29.59 16.20
CA ARG A 210 -21.12 30.63 16.66
C ARG A 210 -21.18 31.86 15.76
N LEU A 211 -20.17 32.09 14.92
CA LEU A 211 -20.22 33.15 13.89
C LEU A 211 -21.45 33.00 12.99
N PRO A 212 -22.04 34.07 12.47
CA PRO A 212 -22.99 33.99 11.36
C PRO A 212 -22.48 33.07 10.22
N ILE A 213 -23.34 32.18 9.71
CA ILE A 213 -23.08 31.24 8.60
C ILE A 213 -24.19 31.41 7.57
#